data_AF-A0A7I8IRL8-F1
#
_entry.id   AF-A0A7I8IRL8-F1
#
_cell.length_a   1.000
_cell.length_b   1.000
_cell.length_c   1.000
_cell.angle_alpha   90.00
_cell.angle_beta   90.00
_cell.angle_gamma   90.00
#
_symmetry.space_group_name_H-M   'P 1'
#
loop_
_entity.id
_entity.type
_entity.pdbx_description
1 polymer ?
#
loop_
_entity_poly.entity_id
_entity_poly.type
_entity_poly.pdbx_seq_one_letter_code
_entity_poly.pdbx_strand_id
1 'polypeptide(L)'
;MGNGESSPRSYGQQIRFSDGYAERGNFDREQPTAAGHTESRNATRGSSSTSIPDNFSSLDQVTSALRDYGLESSNLILGIDFTKSNEWTGKIFCHKIECHLPELYEISSCDCSTPNPYEQAISIIGRTLYPFDEDNLIPCFGFGDASTHEKNVFSFYPDHHYCQGFEEVLARYREILPFIKLSGPTSFAPLIYASIDIVERSWQYHVLVIIADGQVTRNPDTPPGTFSTHEKETIDAIVAASAYPLSIIMVGVGDGPWDMMQEFDDYIPQRSFDNFQFVNFTKIMSANMEMAKKEAAFALAALMEVPVQYKATQTLGVSKRKVGAQPLPPPPEVIEHDERKLMSQPMPAFPSMTYGASSSRPTPFETTSPAPRAYTTATEQACPVCLTNPKDMAFGCGHLTCRDCGVNLSTCPMCRTPIVTRIRLYSS
;
A
#
# COMPACT_ATOMS: atom_id res chain seq x y z
N MET A 1 -25.95 63.87 21.19
CA MET A 1 -24.72 64.21 21.93
C MET A 1 -23.56 63.56 21.17
N GLY A 2 -22.62 64.38 20.65
CA GLY A 2 -21.27 64.06 20.08
C GLY A 2 -21.19 62.97 18.99
N ASN A 3 -21.00 63.23 17.69
CA ASN A 3 -19.86 63.79 16.91
C ASN A 3 -18.53 63.00 16.93
N GLY A 4 -18.02 62.72 15.72
CA GLY A 4 -16.66 62.26 15.36
C GLY A 4 -16.71 61.29 14.16
N GLU A 5 -16.83 61.75 12.90
CA GLU A 5 -15.71 62.05 11.95
C GLU A 5 -14.67 60.90 11.88
N SER A 6 -14.31 60.31 10.73
CA SER A 6 -13.81 60.95 9.50
C SER A 6 -13.63 59.96 8.33
N SER A 7 -14.06 60.33 7.12
CA SER A 7 -13.47 59.95 5.81
C SER A 7 -12.25 60.87 5.52
N PRO A 8 -11.39 60.76 4.46
CA PRO A 8 -11.74 60.31 3.09
C PRO A 8 -10.61 59.81 2.10
N ARG A 9 -11.05 59.52 0.84
CA ARG A 9 -10.32 59.58 -0.48
C ARG A 9 -9.28 58.48 -0.77
N SER A 10 -9.05 57.97 -1.98
CA SER A 10 -9.41 58.21 -3.41
C SER A 10 -8.61 57.16 -4.22
N TYR A 11 -8.96 56.59 -5.37
CA TYR A 11 -9.03 57.16 -6.73
C TYR A 11 -9.44 56.00 -7.66
N GLY A 12 -10.35 56.24 -8.60
CA GLY A 12 -10.62 55.32 -9.71
C GLY A 12 -9.79 55.70 -10.93
N GLN A 13 -9.31 54.70 -11.68
CA GLN A 13 -8.84 54.88 -13.05
C GLN A 13 -9.13 53.64 -13.91
N GLN A 14 -9.98 53.82 -14.92
CA GLN A 14 -10.25 52.92 -16.04
C GLN A 14 -9.09 52.97 -17.04
N ILE A 15 -8.63 51.82 -17.57
CA ILE A 15 -7.90 51.68 -18.85
C ILE A 15 -8.30 50.30 -19.42
N ARG A 16 -9.25 50.20 -20.36
CA ARG A 16 -9.14 50.12 -21.85
C ARG A 16 -8.13 49.11 -22.42
N PHE A 17 -8.70 48.15 -23.16
CA PHE A 17 -8.06 47.18 -24.06
C PHE A 17 -7.48 47.83 -25.33
N SER A 18 -6.39 47.26 -25.85
CA SER A 18 -6.06 47.29 -27.29
C SER A 18 -5.02 46.23 -27.66
N ASP A 19 -5.39 45.37 -28.61
CA ASP A 19 -4.55 44.45 -29.38
C ASP A 19 -3.50 45.17 -30.25
N GLY A 20 -2.42 44.47 -30.64
CA GLY A 20 -1.50 44.97 -31.66
C GLY A 20 -0.31 44.07 -31.99
N TYR A 21 -0.35 43.49 -33.19
CA TYR A 21 0.61 42.61 -33.87
C TYR A 21 2.04 43.18 -34.10
N ALA A 22 3.01 42.25 -33.97
CA ALA A 22 4.06 41.87 -34.94
C ALA A 22 5.29 42.74 -35.32
N GLU A 23 6.38 41.96 -35.56
CA GLU A 23 7.51 42.11 -36.51
C GLU A 23 8.92 42.57 -36.06
N ARG A 24 9.83 41.58 -36.11
CA ARG A 24 11.16 41.48 -36.75
C ARG A 24 12.12 42.68 -36.73
N GLY A 25 13.34 42.41 -36.24
CA GLY A 25 14.56 43.13 -36.58
C GLY A 25 15.81 42.32 -36.20
N ASN A 26 16.42 41.71 -37.20
CA ASN A 26 17.74 41.06 -37.18
C ASN A 26 18.84 42.15 -37.16
N PHE A 27 20.02 41.96 -36.54
CA PHE A 27 21.34 42.43 -37.02
C PHE A 27 22.50 42.11 -36.04
N ASP A 28 23.41 41.27 -36.54
CA ASP A 28 24.88 41.26 -36.47
C ASP A 28 25.69 41.26 -35.14
N ARG A 29 26.24 40.05 -34.93
CA ARG A 29 27.61 39.65 -34.54
C ARG A 29 28.74 40.69 -34.68
N GLU A 30 29.42 40.98 -33.57
CA GLU A 30 30.85 41.32 -33.53
C GLU A 30 31.51 40.73 -32.25
N GLN A 31 32.63 40.02 -32.44
CA GLN A 31 33.57 39.60 -31.39
C GLN A 31 34.70 40.63 -31.28
N PRO A 32 35.32 40.76 -30.08
CA PRO A 32 36.77 40.86 -30.06
C PRO A 32 37.47 40.04 -28.95
N THR A 33 38.46 39.26 -29.42
CA THR A 33 39.85 39.06 -28.93
C THR A 33 40.24 39.07 -27.43
N ALA A 34 41.11 38.11 -27.10
CA ALA A 34 41.74 37.80 -25.83
C ALA A 34 42.82 38.80 -25.33
N ALA A 35 42.93 38.97 -24.00
CA ALA A 35 44.15 38.81 -23.17
C ALA A 35 43.95 39.40 -21.75
N GLY A 36 44.45 38.72 -20.71
CA GLY A 36 44.79 39.33 -19.42
C GLY A 36 44.26 38.61 -18.17
N HIS A 37 45.15 37.91 -17.46
CA HIS A 37 44.94 37.33 -16.14
C HIS A 37 44.65 38.40 -15.06
N THR A 38 43.65 38.15 -14.22
CA THR A 38 43.71 38.47 -12.77
C THR A 38 42.75 37.53 -12.04
N GLU A 39 43.29 36.75 -11.11
CA GLU A 39 42.52 35.91 -10.19
C GLU A 39 41.64 36.78 -9.29
N SER A 40 40.35 36.50 -9.26
CA SER A 40 39.49 36.87 -8.13
C SER A 40 38.55 35.70 -7.83
N ARG A 41 38.80 35.08 -6.69
CA ARG A 41 38.00 33.99 -6.12
C ARG A 41 36.64 34.55 -5.72
N ASN A 42 35.60 34.25 -6.49
CA ASN A 42 34.22 34.27 -6.02
C ASN A 42 33.65 32.86 -6.14
N ALA A 43 33.58 32.17 -5.00
CA ALA A 43 32.92 30.89 -4.85
C ALA A 43 31.40 31.10 -4.93
N THR A 44 30.84 31.04 -6.13
CA THR A 44 29.43 30.71 -6.32
C THR A 44 29.27 29.21 -6.07
N ARG A 45 28.75 28.86 -4.89
CA ARG A 45 28.15 27.55 -4.60
C ARG A 45 26.95 27.36 -5.54
N GLY A 46 27.22 26.84 -6.73
CA GLY A 46 26.23 26.12 -7.50
C GLY A 46 26.03 24.77 -6.81
N SER A 47 24.87 24.58 -6.20
CA SER A 47 24.39 23.24 -5.85
C SER A 47 24.25 22.48 -7.16
N SER A 48 25.25 21.68 -7.52
CA SER A 48 25.09 20.68 -8.57
C SER A 48 24.24 19.56 -7.99
N SER A 49 22.93 19.65 -8.15
CA SER A 49 22.07 18.47 -8.03
C SER A 49 22.57 17.47 -9.06
N THR A 50 23.22 16.41 -8.60
CA THR A 50 23.47 15.22 -9.43
C THR A 50 22.11 14.64 -9.80
N SER A 51 21.60 15.05 -10.97
CA SER A 51 20.35 14.55 -11.53
C SER A 51 20.57 13.09 -11.92
N ILE A 52 19.62 12.23 -11.55
CA ILE A 52 19.57 10.88 -12.11
C ILE A 52 19.39 11.03 -13.63
N PRO A 53 20.16 10.33 -14.48
CA PRO A 53 20.00 10.41 -15.92
C PRO A 53 18.63 9.86 -16.33
N ASP A 54 17.81 10.65 -17.03
CA ASP A 54 16.40 10.30 -17.32
C ASP A 54 16.19 9.26 -18.44
N ASN A 55 17.26 8.61 -18.92
CA ASN A 55 17.19 7.73 -20.09
C ASN A 55 17.53 6.29 -19.72
N PHE A 56 16.57 5.61 -19.08
CA PHE A 56 16.66 4.18 -18.76
C PHE A 56 15.87 3.35 -19.76
N SER A 57 16.45 2.21 -20.16
CA SER A 57 15.81 1.25 -21.08
C SER A 57 15.24 0.02 -20.37
N SER A 58 15.55 -0.19 -19.08
CA SER A 58 15.07 -1.32 -18.29
C SER A 58 14.98 -0.99 -16.80
N LEU A 59 14.19 -1.77 -16.07
CA LEU A 59 14.04 -1.66 -14.61
C LEU A 59 15.37 -1.87 -13.88
N ASP A 60 16.19 -2.83 -14.32
CA ASP A 60 17.48 -3.13 -13.68
C ASP A 60 18.44 -1.93 -13.66
N GLN A 61 18.38 -1.08 -14.70
CA GLN A 61 19.19 0.14 -14.75
C GLN A 61 18.70 1.17 -13.75
N VAL A 62 17.37 1.30 -13.59
CA VAL A 62 16.76 2.19 -12.58
C VAL A 62 17.15 1.71 -11.17
N THR A 63 17.01 0.41 -10.90
CA THR A 63 17.39 -0.18 -9.61
C THR A 63 18.87 0.03 -9.29
N SER A 64 19.75 -0.18 -10.28
CA SER A 64 21.20 0.01 -10.11
C SER A 64 21.54 1.48 -9.84
N ALA A 65 20.92 2.41 -10.59
CA ALA A 65 21.09 3.83 -10.35
C ALA A 65 20.67 4.23 -8.93
N LEU A 66 19.49 3.81 -8.45
CA LEU A 66 19.03 4.18 -7.11
C LEU A 66 19.95 3.68 -5.99
N ARG A 67 20.56 2.50 -6.16
CA ARG A 67 21.60 2.00 -5.23
C ARG A 67 22.84 2.89 -5.25
N ASP A 68 23.31 3.31 -6.42
CA ASP A 68 24.45 4.23 -6.54
C ASP A 68 24.16 5.60 -5.89
N TYR A 69 22.89 6.02 -5.85
CA TYR A 69 22.44 7.23 -5.16
C TYR A 69 22.26 7.05 -3.65
N GLY A 70 22.46 5.85 -3.12
CA GLY A 70 22.54 5.56 -1.68
C GLY A 70 21.23 5.06 -1.05
N LEU A 71 20.28 4.57 -1.85
CA LEU A 71 19.14 3.82 -1.32
C LEU A 71 19.59 2.37 -1.05
N GLU A 72 19.95 2.11 0.21
CA GLU A 72 20.45 0.79 0.63
C GLU A 72 19.31 -0.20 0.88
N SER A 73 18.30 0.24 1.62
CA SER A 73 17.14 -0.56 1.97
C SER A 73 15.94 0.32 2.36
N SER A 74 14.74 -0.24 2.24
CA SER A 74 13.47 0.39 2.56
C SER A 74 12.44 -0.67 2.94
N ASN A 75 11.33 -0.25 3.52
CA ASN A 75 10.14 -1.09 3.69
C ASN A 75 8.99 -0.45 2.92
N LEU A 76 8.10 -1.26 2.36
CA LEU A 76 6.99 -0.78 1.54
C LEU A 76 5.67 -0.88 2.28
N ILE A 77 4.84 0.16 2.17
CA ILE A 77 3.43 0.16 2.62
C ILE A 77 2.58 0.44 1.39
N LEU A 78 1.49 -0.29 1.20
CA LEU A 78 0.58 -0.09 0.08
C LEU A 78 -0.81 0.32 0.55
N GLY A 79 -1.32 1.41 -0.01
CA GLY A 79 -2.71 1.84 0.15
C GLY A 79 -3.45 1.87 -1.18
N ILE A 80 -4.65 1.32 -1.20
CA ILE A 80 -5.50 1.23 -2.39
C ILE A 80 -6.82 1.96 -2.15
N ASP A 81 -7.15 2.85 -3.07
CA ASP A 81 -8.38 3.62 -3.09
C ASP A 81 -9.56 2.76 -3.60
N PHE A 82 -10.59 2.62 -2.76
CA PHE A 82 -11.86 1.96 -3.05
C PHE A 82 -13.05 2.93 -3.03
N THR A 83 -12.82 4.19 -3.41
CA THR A 83 -13.89 5.18 -3.56
C THR A 83 -14.69 4.95 -4.84
N LYS A 84 -15.91 5.46 -4.84
CA LYS A 84 -16.89 5.32 -5.91
C LYS A 84 -16.48 6.04 -7.18
N SER A 85 -15.60 7.04 -7.11
CA SER A 85 -15.14 7.76 -8.29
C SER A 85 -14.50 6.86 -9.34
N ASN A 86 -13.90 5.76 -8.89
CA ASN A 86 -13.38 4.69 -9.75
C ASN A 86 -14.39 4.09 -10.73
N GLU A 87 -15.70 4.15 -10.44
CA GLU A 87 -16.74 3.68 -11.37
C GLU A 87 -16.78 4.50 -12.68
N TRP A 88 -16.35 5.76 -12.65
CA TRP A 88 -16.43 6.68 -13.80
C TRP A 88 -15.09 7.31 -14.22
N THR A 89 -14.11 7.43 -13.32
CA THR A 89 -12.76 7.92 -13.64
C THR A 89 -11.91 6.89 -14.37
N GLY A 90 -12.41 5.66 -14.50
CA GLY A 90 -11.86 4.64 -15.38
C GLY A 90 -12.97 3.94 -16.17
N LYS A 91 -13.00 4.16 -17.50
CA LYS A 91 -13.63 3.21 -18.46
C LYS A 91 -13.05 1.78 -18.39
N ILE A 92 -12.11 1.53 -17.47
CA ILE A 92 -11.27 0.34 -17.31
C ILE A 92 -11.36 -0.24 -15.87
N PHE A 93 -12.16 0.34 -14.96
CA PHE A 93 -12.38 -0.28 -13.64
C PHE A 93 -13.33 -1.50 -13.74
N CYS A 94 -14.25 -1.45 -14.71
CA CYS A 94 -15.28 -2.46 -14.90
C CYS A 94 -14.91 -3.48 -15.98
N HIS A 95 -14.12 -4.49 -15.64
CA HIS A 95 -14.09 -5.75 -16.39
C HIS A 95 -14.30 -6.99 -15.51
N LYS A 96 -14.71 -6.81 -14.25
CA LYS A 96 -14.79 -7.92 -13.28
C LYS A 96 -16.11 -8.05 -12.51
N ILE A 97 -16.87 -6.97 -12.32
CA ILE A 97 -18.10 -7.04 -11.49
C ILE A 97 -19.20 -7.86 -12.20
N GLU A 98 -19.25 -7.89 -13.53
CA GLU A 98 -20.25 -8.69 -14.26
C GLU A 98 -19.84 -10.15 -14.51
N CYS A 99 -18.57 -10.52 -14.35
CA CYS A 99 -18.07 -11.86 -14.69
C CYS A 99 -18.24 -12.90 -13.55
N HIS A 100 -18.86 -12.54 -12.42
CA HIS A 100 -19.02 -13.41 -11.25
C HIS A 100 -20.49 -13.68 -10.86
N LEU A 101 -21.45 -13.34 -11.74
CA LEU A 101 -22.81 -13.86 -11.62
C LEU A 101 -22.90 -15.21 -12.33
N PRO A 102 -23.11 -16.32 -11.60
CA PRO A 102 -23.52 -17.56 -12.23
C PRO A 102 -24.99 -17.43 -12.63
N GLU A 103 -25.27 -17.85 -13.86
CA GLU A 103 -26.59 -18.02 -14.46
C GLU A 103 -27.20 -16.81 -15.19
N LEU A 104 -27.30 -17.01 -16.50
CA LEU A 104 -28.16 -16.38 -17.50
C LEU A 104 -27.50 -15.26 -18.33
N TYR A 105 -27.56 -15.50 -19.65
CA TYR A 105 -27.20 -14.65 -20.80
C TYR A 105 -25.78 -14.82 -21.36
N GLU A 106 -25.69 -15.73 -22.35
CA GLU A 106 -24.70 -15.70 -23.43
C GLU A 106 -24.70 -14.32 -24.12
N ILE A 107 -23.70 -13.48 -23.87
CA ILE A 107 -23.19 -12.49 -24.85
C ILE A 107 -21.65 -12.39 -24.72
N SER A 108 -21.05 -12.47 -25.90
CA SER A 108 -19.64 -12.34 -26.31
C SER A 108 -18.69 -11.41 -25.52
N SER A 109 -17.45 -11.90 -25.42
CA SER A 109 -16.18 -11.14 -25.50
C SER A 109 -15.85 -10.14 -24.38
N CYS A 110 -15.83 -10.58 -23.13
CA CYS A 110 -15.04 -9.93 -22.08
C CYS A 110 -13.67 -10.64 -22.00
N ASP A 111 -12.60 -9.96 -22.42
CA ASP A 111 -11.25 -10.47 -22.25
C ASP A 111 -10.82 -10.26 -20.79
N CYS A 112 -11.17 -11.21 -19.93
CA CYS A 112 -10.77 -11.26 -18.51
C CYS A 112 -9.25 -11.42 -18.32
N SER A 113 -8.44 -11.45 -19.39
CA SER A 113 -6.98 -11.54 -19.34
C SER A 113 -6.30 -10.18 -19.14
N THR A 114 -6.97 -9.07 -19.45
CA THR A 114 -6.34 -7.75 -19.38
C THR A 114 -6.41 -7.18 -17.95
N PRO A 115 -5.25 -6.93 -17.29
CA PRO A 115 -5.23 -6.36 -15.94
C PRO A 115 -5.76 -4.93 -15.93
N ASN A 116 -6.55 -4.57 -14.92
CA ASN A 116 -7.01 -3.19 -14.73
C ASN A 116 -5.83 -2.27 -14.29
N PRO A 117 -5.99 -0.93 -14.32
CA PRO A 117 -4.89 -0.01 -14.01
C PRO A 117 -4.29 -0.20 -12.61
N TYR A 118 -5.10 -0.56 -11.61
CA TYR A 118 -4.61 -0.89 -10.27
C TYR A 118 -3.75 -2.16 -10.29
N GLU A 119 -4.20 -3.24 -10.95
CA GLU A 119 -3.43 -4.48 -11.09
C GLU A 119 -2.11 -4.25 -11.84
N GLN A 120 -2.12 -3.43 -12.89
CA GLN A 120 -0.92 -3.04 -13.63
C GLN A 120 0.04 -2.26 -12.73
N ALA A 121 -0.45 -1.26 -12.00
CA ALA A 121 0.36 -0.48 -11.07
C ALA A 121 0.98 -1.38 -9.98
N ILE A 122 0.19 -2.20 -9.28
CA ILE A 122 0.66 -3.14 -8.27
C ILE A 122 1.76 -4.05 -8.83
N SER A 123 1.57 -4.61 -10.03
CA SER A 123 2.53 -5.48 -10.67
C SER A 123 3.84 -4.78 -11.05
N ILE A 124 3.77 -3.54 -11.55
CA ILE A 124 4.98 -2.78 -11.92
C ILE A 124 5.70 -2.32 -10.67
N ILE A 125 5.00 -1.74 -9.69
CA ILE A 125 5.55 -1.34 -8.38
C ILE A 125 6.28 -2.52 -7.74
N GLY A 126 5.66 -3.69 -7.73
CA GLY A 126 6.28 -4.89 -7.18
C GLY A 126 7.58 -5.26 -7.88
N ARG A 127 7.63 -5.21 -9.21
CA ARG A 127 8.87 -5.50 -9.95
C ARG A 127 9.95 -4.44 -9.76
N THR A 128 9.58 -3.20 -9.48
CA THR A 128 10.52 -2.07 -9.36
C THR A 128 11.04 -1.85 -7.96
N LEU A 129 10.19 -2.00 -6.94
CA LEU A 129 10.51 -1.67 -5.56
C LEU A 129 10.91 -2.89 -4.72
N TYR A 130 10.51 -4.10 -5.12
CA TYR A 130 10.89 -5.34 -4.43
C TYR A 130 12.41 -5.48 -4.17
N PRO A 131 13.33 -5.08 -5.07
CA PRO A 131 14.78 -5.17 -4.80
C PRO A 131 15.29 -4.30 -3.65
N PHE A 132 14.46 -3.40 -3.11
CA PHE A 132 14.76 -2.49 -2.01
C PHE A 132 13.99 -2.82 -0.74
N ASP A 133 13.04 -3.76 -0.78
CA ASP A 133 12.24 -4.16 0.38
C ASP A 133 13.03 -5.16 1.24
N GLU A 134 13.17 -4.91 2.54
CA GLU A 134 14.05 -5.70 3.42
C GLU A 134 13.50 -7.09 3.77
N ASP A 135 12.20 -7.20 4.00
CA ASP A 135 11.56 -8.38 4.60
C ASP A 135 10.51 -9.05 3.71
N ASN A 136 10.16 -8.43 2.58
CA ASN A 136 9.10 -8.84 1.67
C ASN A 136 7.73 -8.94 2.36
N LEU A 137 7.51 -8.17 3.43
CA LEU A 137 6.26 -8.07 4.17
C LEU A 137 5.63 -6.72 3.92
N ILE A 138 4.51 -6.70 3.19
CA ILE A 138 3.89 -5.46 2.72
C ILE A 138 2.58 -5.24 3.49
N PRO A 139 2.53 -4.27 4.43
CA PRO A 139 1.28 -3.82 5.01
C PRO A 139 0.39 -3.24 3.90
N CYS A 140 -0.79 -3.85 3.71
CA CYS A 140 -1.73 -3.46 2.67
C CYS A 140 -3.05 -2.97 3.27
N PHE A 141 -3.45 -1.77 2.85
CA PHE A 141 -4.63 -1.08 3.33
C PHE A 141 -5.57 -0.69 2.19
N GLY A 142 -6.86 -0.77 2.45
CA GLY A 142 -7.90 -0.16 1.62
C GLY A 142 -8.57 1.02 2.35
N PHE A 143 -9.04 2.01 1.58
CA PHE A 143 -9.75 3.17 2.12
C PHE A 143 -10.82 3.69 1.16
N GLY A 144 -11.80 4.43 1.67
CA GLY A 144 -12.86 5.06 0.89
C GLY A 144 -14.03 4.16 0.50
N ASP A 145 -14.05 2.91 0.96
CA ASP A 145 -15.20 2.02 0.83
C ASP A 145 -16.30 2.36 1.85
N ALA A 146 -17.44 1.68 1.77
CA ALA A 146 -18.58 1.92 2.66
C ALA A 146 -18.32 1.59 4.13
N SER A 147 -17.28 0.79 4.44
CA SER A 147 -16.90 0.50 5.84
C SER A 147 -15.97 1.57 6.43
N THR A 148 -15.11 2.19 5.61
CA THR A 148 -14.08 3.13 6.09
C THR A 148 -14.43 4.59 5.88
N HIS A 149 -15.12 4.91 4.79
CA HIS A 149 -15.33 6.28 4.30
C HIS A 149 -14.01 7.08 4.29
N GLU A 150 -14.05 8.36 4.67
CA GLU A 150 -12.90 9.26 4.75
C GLU A 150 -12.12 9.17 6.07
N LYS A 151 -12.53 8.29 7.00
CA LYS A 151 -12.14 8.35 8.41
C LYS A 151 -11.16 7.28 8.84
N ASN A 152 -11.22 6.11 8.20
CA ASN A 152 -10.44 4.94 8.58
C ASN A 152 -9.78 4.32 7.35
N VAL A 153 -8.95 3.32 7.61
CA VAL A 153 -8.49 2.35 6.61
C VAL A 153 -8.84 0.96 7.10
N PHE A 154 -8.98 -0.01 6.20
CA PHE A 154 -9.07 -1.42 6.54
C PHE A 154 -7.81 -2.16 6.12
N SER A 155 -7.35 -3.11 6.93
CA SER A 155 -6.29 -4.05 6.55
C SER A 155 -6.83 -5.09 5.58
N PHE A 156 -5.99 -5.57 4.66
CA PHE A 156 -6.39 -6.61 3.71
C PHE A 156 -6.74 -7.95 4.36
N TYR A 157 -6.26 -8.21 5.58
CA TYR A 157 -6.52 -9.42 6.34
C TYR A 157 -7.10 -9.15 7.74
N PRO A 158 -7.99 -10.01 8.27
CA PRO A 158 -8.68 -9.78 9.55
C PRO A 158 -7.77 -9.77 10.78
N ASP A 159 -6.66 -10.50 10.74
CA ASP A 159 -5.63 -10.57 11.79
C ASP A 159 -4.52 -9.52 11.61
N HIS A 160 -4.67 -8.63 10.62
CA HIS A 160 -3.74 -7.56 10.28
C HIS A 160 -2.34 -8.05 9.88
N HIS A 161 -2.19 -9.30 9.41
CA HIS A 161 -0.91 -9.74 8.87
C HIS A 161 -0.58 -9.03 7.55
N TYR A 162 0.72 -8.90 7.28
CA TYR A 162 1.23 -8.26 6.08
C TYR A 162 1.31 -9.26 4.94
N CYS A 163 1.08 -8.81 3.71
CA CYS A 163 1.20 -9.65 2.53
C CYS A 163 2.66 -10.05 2.29
N GLN A 164 2.90 -11.31 1.96
CA GLN A 164 4.22 -11.81 1.58
C GLN A 164 4.50 -11.51 0.10
N GLY A 165 5.03 -10.32 -0.15
CA GLY A 165 5.37 -9.84 -1.49
C GLY A 165 4.19 -9.45 -2.36
N PHE A 166 4.50 -8.81 -3.50
CA PHE A 166 3.49 -8.22 -4.38
C PHE A 166 2.64 -9.25 -5.13
N GLU A 167 3.10 -10.50 -5.25
CA GLU A 167 2.30 -11.60 -5.76
C GLU A 167 1.08 -11.85 -4.87
N GLU A 168 1.27 -11.86 -3.55
CA GLU A 168 0.17 -12.02 -2.59
C GLU A 168 -0.71 -10.77 -2.56
N VAL A 169 -0.12 -9.57 -2.61
CA VAL A 169 -0.89 -8.31 -2.70
C VAL A 169 -1.85 -8.35 -3.89
N LEU A 170 -1.36 -8.71 -5.07
CA LEU A 170 -2.15 -8.75 -6.29
C LEU A 170 -3.23 -9.83 -6.22
N ALA A 171 -2.91 -11.01 -5.68
CA ALA A 171 -3.88 -12.07 -5.47
C ALA A 171 -4.97 -11.62 -4.49
N ARG A 172 -4.59 -11.05 -3.35
CA ARG A 172 -5.52 -10.59 -2.32
C ARG A 172 -6.39 -9.44 -2.80
N TYR A 173 -5.83 -8.47 -3.51
CA TYR A 173 -6.60 -7.40 -4.15
C TYR A 173 -7.71 -7.96 -5.06
N ARG A 174 -7.39 -8.96 -5.88
CA ARG A 174 -8.37 -9.62 -6.77
C ARG A 174 -9.46 -10.36 -6.01
N GLU A 175 -9.14 -10.91 -4.84
CA GLU A 175 -10.07 -11.65 -3.98
C GLU A 175 -11.04 -10.72 -3.24
N ILE A 176 -10.56 -9.60 -2.69
CA ILE A 176 -11.39 -8.69 -1.89
C ILE A 176 -12.28 -7.81 -2.78
N LEU A 177 -11.77 -7.35 -3.93
CA LEU A 177 -12.41 -6.35 -4.78
C LEU A 177 -13.91 -6.61 -5.07
N PRO A 178 -14.36 -7.84 -5.41
CA PRO A 178 -15.78 -8.12 -5.68
C PRO A 178 -16.71 -7.92 -4.47
N PHE A 179 -16.17 -7.92 -3.26
CA PHE A 179 -16.92 -7.80 -2.00
C PHE A 179 -16.83 -6.40 -1.40
N ILE A 180 -16.02 -5.51 -1.98
CA ILE A 180 -15.91 -4.11 -1.54
C ILE A 180 -17.07 -3.29 -2.11
N LYS A 181 -17.77 -2.56 -1.24
CA LYS A 181 -18.77 -1.57 -1.63
C LYS A 181 -18.12 -0.21 -1.76
N LEU A 182 -17.89 0.25 -2.98
CA LEU A 182 -17.25 1.55 -3.24
C LEU A 182 -18.10 2.70 -2.69
N SER A 183 -17.45 3.70 -2.08
CA SER A 183 -18.12 4.80 -1.37
C SER A 183 -17.32 6.11 -1.45
N GLY A 184 -17.28 6.87 -0.37
CA GLY A 184 -16.51 8.09 -0.19
C GLY A 184 -17.01 8.78 1.09
N PRO A 185 -16.62 10.04 1.35
CA PRO A 185 -15.64 10.87 0.64
C PRO A 185 -14.21 10.30 0.59
N THR A 186 -13.36 10.92 -0.23
CA THR A 186 -11.95 10.54 -0.42
C THR A 186 -11.03 11.44 0.41
N SER A 187 -10.23 10.83 1.28
CA SER A 187 -9.17 11.49 2.06
C SER A 187 -8.00 10.51 2.22
N PHE A 188 -6.77 11.00 2.06
CA PHE A 188 -5.56 10.17 2.29
C PHE A 188 -5.10 10.23 3.74
N ALA A 189 -5.67 11.13 4.56
CA ALA A 189 -5.24 11.34 5.94
C ALA A 189 -5.26 10.04 6.79
N PRO A 190 -6.32 9.20 6.76
CA PRO A 190 -6.33 7.97 7.55
C PRO A 190 -5.21 7.01 7.17
N LEU A 191 -4.91 6.89 5.88
CA LEU A 191 -3.85 6.02 5.36
C LEU A 191 -2.46 6.52 5.74
N ILE A 192 -2.24 7.83 5.62
CA ILE A 192 -0.97 8.45 5.99
C ILE A 192 -0.74 8.28 7.51
N TYR A 193 -1.76 8.49 8.33
CA TYR A 193 -1.65 8.28 9.77
C TYR A 193 -1.42 6.81 10.15
N ALA A 194 -2.10 5.86 9.52
CA ALA A 194 -1.83 4.43 9.72
C ALA A 194 -0.38 4.06 9.35
N SER A 195 0.18 4.71 8.33
CA SER A 195 1.56 4.51 7.90
C SER A 195 2.56 5.12 8.89
N ILE A 196 2.26 6.31 9.43
CA ILE A 196 3.04 6.90 10.53
C ILE A 196 3.05 5.97 11.74
N ASP A 197 1.93 5.33 12.09
CA ASP A 197 1.85 4.39 13.21
C ASP A 197 2.76 3.16 13.02
N ILE A 198 2.95 2.69 11.78
CA ILE A 198 3.90 1.62 11.46
C ILE A 198 5.33 2.12 11.63
N VAL A 199 5.65 3.27 11.02
CA VAL A 199 6.99 3.88 11.05
C VAL A 199 7.40 4.27 12.47
N GLU A 200 6.47 4.73 13.32
CA GLU A 200 6.76 5.08 14.70
C GLU A 200 7.21 3.87 15.53
N ARG A 201 6.71 2.66 15.20
CA ARG A 201 7.05 1.43 15.93
C ARG A 201 8.42 0.89 15.55
N SER A 202 8.77 0.89 14.27
CA SER A 202 10.04 0.36 13.76
C SER A 202 11.15 1.40 13.69
N TRP A 203 10.79 2.66 13.44
CA TRP A 203 11.69 3.76 13.06
C TRP A 203 12.61 3.44 11.88
N GLN A 204 12.22 2.48 11.04
CA GLN A 204 12.89 2.18 9.78
C GLN A 204 12.31 3.06 8.68
N TYR A 205 13.10 3.29 7.63
CA TYR A 205 12.64 4.03 6.47
C TYR A 205 11.55 3.25 5.72
N HIS A 206 10.41 3.90 5.48
CA HIS A 206 9.30 3.34 4.71
C HIS A 206 8.95 4.21 3.52
N VAL A 207 8.47 3.58 2.46
CA VAL A 207 7.83 4.23 1.33
C VAL A 207 6.37 3.80 1.30
N LEU A 208 5.46 4.73 1.56
CA LEU A 208 4.02 4.55 1.36
C LEU A 208 3.70 4.78 -0.11
N VAL A 209 3.15 3.77 -0.77
CA VAL A 209 2.63 3.87 -2.14
C VAL A 209 1.10 3.92 -2.07
N ILE A 210 0.51 4.99 -2.57
CA ILE A 210 -0.94 5.20 -2.64
C ILE A 210 -1.35 5.05 -4.11
N ILE A 211 -2.20 4.08 -4.42
CA ILE A 211 -2.79 3.95 -5.76
C ILE A 211 -4.22 4.49 -5.69
N ALA A 212 -4.47 5.59 -6.40
CA ALA A 212 -5.75 6.29 -6.35
C ALA A 212 -6.08 7.00 -7.66
N ASP A 213 -7.34 7.40 -7.83
CA ASP A 213 -7.81 8.09 -9.04
C ASP A 213 -7.70 9.62 -9.00
N GLY A 214 -7.11 10.13 -7.91
CA GLY A 214 -6.80 11.55 -7.70
C GLY A 214 -8.00 12.39 -7.25
N GLN A 215 -9.18 11.81 -7.02
CA GLN A 215 -10.38 12.57 -6.64
C GLN A 215 -10.50 12.76 -5.13
N VAL A 216 -9.64 13.58 -4.52
CA VAL A 216 -9.87 14.03 -3.13
C VAL A 216 -11.15 14.88 -3.09
N THR A 217 -12.03 14.61 -2.13
CA THR A 217 -13.36 15.25 -2.14
C THR A 217 -13.27 16.75 -1.88
N ARG A 218 -13.71 17.52 -2.87
CA ARG A 218 -13.86 18.98 -2.77
C ARG A 218 -15.30 19.34 -2.46
N ASN A 219 -15.53 20.13 -1.42
CA ASN A 219 -16.87 20.65 -1.14
C ASN A 219 -17.25 21.65 -2.27
N PRO A 220 -18.43 21.51 -2.92
CA PRO A 220 -18.89 22.43 -3.97
C PRO A 220 -18.90 23.90 -3.56
N ASP A 221 -19.06 24.19 -2.27
CA ASP A 221 -19.09 25.54 -1.73
C ASP A 221 -17.69 26.13 -1.49
N THR A 222 -16.62 25.38 -1.77
CA THR A 222 -15.23 25.82 -1.55
C THR A 222 -14.84 26.87 -2.60
N PRO A 223 -14.51 28.11 -2.21
CA PRO A 223 -14.06 29.12 -3.15
C PRO A 223 -12.83 28.68 -3.95
N PRO A 224 -12.72 29.12 -5.23
CA PRO A 224 -11.50 28.92 -6.00
C PRO A 224 -10.27 29.43 -5.25
N GLY A 225 -9.20 28.62 -5.21
CA GLY A 225 -7.96 28.95 -4.48
C GLY A 225 -8.00 28.70 -2.97
N THR A 226 -9.01 28.01 -2.45
CA THR A 226 -9.05 27.53 -1.05
C THR A 226 -9.24 26.02 -0.98
N PHE A 227 -8.70 25.43 0.09
CA PHE A 227 -8.79 23.98 0.34
C PHE A 227 -10.08 23.59 1.08
N SER A 228 -10.68 22.48 0.67
CA SER A 228 -11.77 21.78 1.36
C SER A 228 -11.31 21.24 2.72
N THR A 229 -12.24 20.79 3.56
CA THR A 229 -11.88 20.14 4.84
C THR A 229 -11.04 18.87 4.61
N HIS A 230 -11.42 18.02 3.66
CA HIS A 230 -10.69 16.79 3.36
C HIS A 230 -9.31 17.05 2.74
N GLU A 231 -9.20 18.10 1.92
CA GLU A 231 -7.92 18.55 1.36
C GLU A 231 -6.99 19.03 2.47
N LYS A 232 -7.49 19.82 3.43
CA LYS A 232 -6.70 20.27 4.60
C LYS A 232 -6.27 19.10 5.49
N GLU A 233 -7.16 18.16 5.77
CA GLU A 233 -6.81 16.96 6.56
C GLU A 233 -5.70 16.15 5.88
N THR A 234 -5.75 16.04 4.55
CA THR A 234 -4.70 15.37 3.78
C THR A 234 -3.38 16.13 3.84
N ILE A 235 -3.40 17.47 3.68
CA ILE A 235 -2.20 18.32 3.82
C ILE A 235 -1.62 18.20 5.23
N ASP A 236 -2.44 18.27 6.27
CA ASP A 236 -2.01 18.16 7.67
C ASP A 236 -1.37 16.80 7.95
N ALA A 237 -1.89 15.72 7.34
CA ALA A 237 -1.31 14.40 7.43
C ALA A 237 0.04 14.30 6.69
N ILE A 238 0.19 14.90 5.51
CA ILE A 238 1.46 14.96 4.76
C ILE A 238 2.52 15.73 5.59
N VAL A 239 2.14 16.88 6.15
CA VAL A 239 3.00 17.69 7.02
C VAL A 239 3.42 16.89 8.25
N ALA A 240 2.48 16.17 8.89
CA ALA A 240 2.79 15.30 10.02
C ALA A 240 3.76 14.17 9.63
N ALA A 241 3.57 13.54 8.46
CA ALA A 241 4.43 12.48 7.94
C ALA A 241 5.87 12.96 7.70
N SER A 242 6.08 14.23 7.37
CA SER A 242 7.41 14.81 7.16
C SER A 242 8.29 14.83 8.43
N ALA A 243 7.73 14.54 9.60
CA ALA A 243 8.49 14.38 10.86
C ALA A 243 9.01 12.94 11.07
N TYR A 244 8.68 12.00 10.19
CA TYR A 244 9.02 10.58 10.28
C TYR A 244 9.87 10.15 9.09
N PRO A 245 10.62 9.04 9.17
CA PRO A 245 11.34 8.47 8.03
C PRO A 245 10.37 7.79 7.05
N LEU A 246 9.49 8.60 6.45
CA LEU A 246 8.39 8.17 5.59
C LEU A 246 8.35 9.03 4.32
N SER A 247 8.50 8.37 3.18
CA SER A 247 8.24 8.93 1.85
C SER A 247 6.87 8.48 1.35
N ILE A 248 6.17 9.33 0.61
CA ILE A 248 4.85 9.05 0.06
C ILE A 248 4.93 9.17 -1.46
N ILE A 249 4.51 8.12 -2.17
CA ILE A 249 4.37 8.12 -3.63
C ILE A 249 2.88 7.94 -3.94
N MET A 250 2.27 8.94 -4.56
CA MET A 250 0.90 8.85 -5.07
C MET A 250 0.92 8.48 -6.55
N VAL A 251 0.40 7.29 -6.85
CA VAL A 251 0.28 6.74 -8.20
C VAL A 251 -1.13 6.98 -8.72
N GLY A 252 -1.25 7.95 -9.63
CA GLY A 252 -2.50 8.36 -10.24
C GLY A 252 -2.94 7.46 -11.38
N VAL A 253 -4.02 6.72 -11.18
CA VAL A 253 -4.67 5.86 -12.19
C VAL A 253 -6.00 6.47 -12.66
N GLY A 254 -6.40 6.24 -13.91
CA GLY A 254 -7.60 6.85 -14.49
C GLY A 254 -7.37 8.23 -15.11
N ASP A 255 -8.46 8.96 -15.33
CA ASP A 255 -8.50 10.16 -16.18
C ASP A 255 -8.10 11.47 -15.47
N GLY A 256 -8.04 11.49 -14.13
CA GLY A 256 -7.84 12.72 -13.35
C GLY A 256 -9.13 13.53 -13.20
N PRO A 257 -9.07 14.86 -12.97
CA PRO A 257 -7.90 15.76 -13.08
C PRO A 257 -6.83 15.55 -12.00
N TRP A 258 -5.60 16.01 -12.28
CA TRP A 258 -4.42 15.79 -11.43
C TRP A 258 -3.84 17.08 -10.81
N ASP A 259 -4.46 18.23 -11.04
CA ASP A 259 -3.90 19.54 -10.63
C ASP A 259 -3.64 19.62 -9.12
N MET A 260 -4.53 19.03 -8.30
CA MET A 260 -4.37 18.99 -6.85
C MET A 260 -3.21 18.08 -6.41
N MET A 261 -3.01 16.96 -7.10
CA MET A 261 -1.90 16.06 -6.76
C MET A 261 -0.55 16.71 -7.10
N GLN A 262 -0.52 17.53 -8.15
CA GLN A 262 0.65 18.37 -8.48
C GLN A 262 0.86 19.47 -7.43
N GLU A 263 -0.20 20.06 -6.90
CA GLU A 263 -0.09 21.03 -5.81
C GLU A 263 0.48 20.42 -4.53
N PHE A 264 0.12 19.17 -4.20
CA PHE A 264 0.70 18.45 -3.06
C PHE A 264 2.19 18.10 -3.26
N ASP A 265 2.59 17.81 -4.51
CA ASP A 265 3.97 17.59 -4.93
C ASP A 265 4.81 18.87 -4.71
N ASP A 266 4.39 19.97 -5.34
CA ASP A 266 5.20 21.19 -5.49
C ASP A 266 5.06 22.19 -4.34
N TYR A 267 3.92 22.23 -3.63
CA TYR A 267 3.56 23.38 -2.80
C TYR A 267 2.94 23.05 -1.44
N ILE A 268 3.73 22.44 -0.55
CA ILE A 268 3.42 22.31 0.88
C ILE A 268 4.54 22.96 1.72
N PRO A 269 4.45 24.26 2.08
CA PRO A 269 5.57 24.99 2.68
C PRO A 269 5.89 24.60 4.14
N GLN A 270 5.00 23.87 4.81
CA GLN A 270 5.12 23.54 6.24
C GLN A 270 5.85 22.21 6.50
N ARG A 271 6.18 21.44 5.44
CA ARG A 271 6.86 20.14 5.56
C ARG A 271 8.33 20.30 5.98
N SER A 272 8.83 19.37 6.79
CA SER A 272 10.23 19.38 7.27
C SER A 272 11.23 19.07 6.15
N PHE A 273 10.80 18.24 5.20
CA PHE A 273 11.48 17.93 3.95
C PHE A 273 10.42 17.53 2.91
N ASP A 274 10.80 17.50 1.64
CA ASP A 274 9.91 17.03 0.59
C ASP A 274 9.64 15.53 0.75
N ASN A 275 8.41 15.13 1.07
CA ASN A 275 8.09 13.74 1.39
C ASN A 275 6.95 13.18 0.53
N PHE A 276 6.53 13.88 -0.53
CA PHE A 276 5.39 13.49 -1.35
C PHE A 276 5.77 13.61 -2.82
N GLN A 277 5.63 12.52 -3.58
CA GLN A 277 5.85 12.45 -5.02
C GLN A 277 4.55 12.07 -5.73
N PHE A 278 4.12 12.83 -6.73
CA PHE A 278 3.02 12.43 -7.61
C PHE A 278 3.51 11.77 -8.91
N VAL A 279 2.87 10.67 -9.33
CA VAL A 279 3.15 9.98 -10.59
C VAL A 279 1.87 9.73 -11.36
N ASN A 280 1.75 10.32 -12.56
CA ASN A 280 0.64 10.06 -13.46
C ASN A 280 0.84 8.76 -14.25
N PHE A 281 0.37 7.65 -13.68
CA PHE A 281 0.52 6.31 -14.26
C PHE A 281 -0.18 6.18 -15.61
N THR A 282 -1.42 6.66 -15.72
CA THR A 282 -2.21 6.59 -16.96
C THR A 282 -1.50 7.27 -18.12
N LYS A 283 -0.93 8.46 -17.88
CA LYS A 283 -0.18 9.22 -18.90
C LYS A 283 1.03 8.42 -19.39
N ILE A 284 1.81 7.83 -18.48
CA ILE A 284 3.00 7.03 -18.85
C ILE A 284 2.59 5.78 -19.63
N MET A 285 1.57 5.06 -19.17
CA MET A 285 1.11 3.83 -19.81
C MET A 285 0.43 4.08 -21.17
N SER A 286 -0.14 5.27 -21.38
CA SER A 286 -0.72 5.69 -22.67
C SER A 286 0.31 6.12 -23.72
N ALA A 287 1.57 6.33 -23.34
CA ALA A 287 2.61 6.80 -24.26
C ALA A 287 2.85 5.80 -25.41
N ASN A 288 3.25 6.27 -26.59
CA ASN A 288 3.58 5.41 -27.71
C ASN A 288 5.03 4.87 -27.60
N MET A 289 5.24 3.94 -26.68
CA MET A 289 6.54 3.35 -26.36
C MET A 289 6.41 1.84 -26.10
N GLU A 290 7.52 1.11 -26.18
CA GLU A 290 7.57 -0.30 -25.76
C GLU A 290 7.26 -0.45 -24.26
N MET A 291 6.60 -1.54 -23.87
CA MET A 291 6.18 -1.76 -22.48
C MET A 291 7.34 -1.68 -21.48
N ALA A 292 8.50 -2.28 -21.79
CA ALA A 292 9.67 -2.21 -20.92
C ALA A 292 10.14 -0.76 -20.65
N LYS A 293 10.02 0.14 -21.65
CA LYS A 293 10.37 1.56 -21.49
C LYS A 293 9.33 2.33 -20.68
N LYS A 294 8.04 1.98 -20.82
CA LYS A 294 6.98 2.54 -19.97
C LYS A 294 7.17 2.17 -18.51
N GLU A 295 7.51 0.91 -18.26
CA GLU A 295 7.81 0.43 -16.91
C GLU A 295 9.04 1.14 -16.32
N ALA A 296 10.12 1.28 -17.10
CA ALA A 296 11.30 2.02 -16.66
C ALA A 296 11.01 3.51 -16.41
N ALA A 297 10.21 4.14 -17.26
CA ALA A 297 9.80 5.53 -17.08
C ALA A 297 8.93 5.72 -15.83
N PHE A 298 8.00 4.79 -15.57
CA PHE A 298 7.20 4.80 -14.35
C PHE A 298 8.07 4.58 -13.10
N ALA A 299 8.97 3.61 -13.13
CA ALA A 299 9.88 3.34 -12.02
C ALA A 299 10.73 4.57 -11.68
N LEU A 300 11.30 5.20 -12.71
CA LEU A 300 12.07 6.44 -12.54
C LEU A 300 11.21 7.56 -11.96
N ALA A 301 10.03 7.79 -12.51
CA ALA A 301 9.13 8.85 -12.03
C ALA A 301 8.70 8.63 -10.58
N ALA A 302 8.47 7.39 -10.17
CA ALA A 302 8.13 7.06 -8.78
C ALA A 302 9.32 7.21 -7.82
N LEU A 303 10.54 6.98 -8.29
CA LEU A 303 11.72 6.83 -7.43
C LEU A 303 12.69 7.99 -7.49
N MET A 304 12.48 8.98 -8.36
CA MET A 304 13.46 10.05 -8.58
C MET A 304 13.75 10.89 -7.33
N GLU A 305 12.77 11.06 -6.45
CA GLU A 305 12.95 11.81 -5.21
C GLU A 305 13.39 10.93 -4.04
N VAL A 306 13.01 9.65 -4.02
CA VAL A 306 13.21 8.71 -2.90
C VAL A 306 14.64 8.74 -2.34
N PRO A 307 15.74 8.73 -3.13
CA PRO A 307 17.10 8.82 -2.57
C PRO A 307 17.40 10.13 -1.82
N VAL A 308 16.87 11.26 -2.29
CA VAL A 308 17.05 12.57 -1.64
C VAL A 308 16.19 12.62 -0.38
N GLN A 309 14.97 12.12 -0.46
CA GLN A 309 14.05 12.01 0.68
C GLN A 309 14.65 11.11 1.77
N TYR A 310 15.14 9.92 1.42
CA TYR A 310 15.85 9.02 2.32
C TYR A 310 17.00 9.72 3.06
N LYS A 311 17.87 10.45 2.35
CA LYS A 311 18.95 11.23 2.98
C LYS A 311 18.45 12.30 3.93
N ALA A 312 17.35 12.99 3.60
CA ALA A 312 16.74 13.96 4.50
C ALA A 312 16.26 13.29 5.80
N THR A 313 15.67 12.09 5.72
CA THR A 313 15.20 11.34 6.90
C THR A 313 16.32 10.94 7.86
N GLN A 314 17.55 10.71 7.37
CA GLN A 314 18.70 10.39 8.22
C GLN A 314 19.07 11.52 9.20
N THR A 315 18.61 12.75 8.95
CA THR A 315 18.84 13.90 9.83
C THR A 315 17.73 14.09 10.88
N LEU A 316 16.65 13.30 10.81
CA LEU A 316 15.52 13.40 11.73
C LEU A 316 15.88 12.82 13.10
N GLY A 317 15.55 13.56 14.15
CA GLY A 317 15.60 13.06 15.53
C GLY A 317 14.36 12.24 15.87
N VAL A 318 14.53 11.20 16.69
CA VAL A 318 13.40 10.38 17.18
C VAL A 318 12.48 11.25 18.03
N SER A 319 11.30 11.58 17.51
CA SER A 319 10.23 12.24 18.26
C SER A 319 9.02 11.31 18.29
N LYS A 320 8.79 10.67 19.43
CA LYS A 320 7.63 9.79 19.61
C LYS A 320 6.41 10.65 19.93
N ARG A 321 5.51 10.79 18.96
CA ARG A 321 4.18 11.36 19.14
C ARG A 321 3.21 10.27 18.76
N LYS A 322 2.42 9.80 19.74
CA LYS A 322 1.30 8.91 19.45
C LYS A 322 0.37 9.59 18.46
N VAL A 323 0.50 9.22 17.21
CA VAL A 323 -0.57 9.31 16.24
C VAL A 323 -1.36 8.01 16.38
N GLY A 324 -2.66 8.07 16.15
CA GLY A 324 -3.57 7.02 16.59
C GLY A 324 -4.70 6.84 15.62
N ALA A 325 -4.49 5.95 14.65
CA ALA A 325 -5.57 5.34 13.90
C ALA A 325 -5.22 3.86 13.66
N GLN A 326 -5.83 2.96 14.44
CA GLN A 326 -5.71 1.55 14.15
C GLN A 326 -6.56 1.19 12.92
N PRO A 327 -5.99 0.44 11.95
CA PRO A 327 -6.75 -0.09 10.83
C PRO A 327 -7.93 -0.95 11.31
N LEU A 328 -9.06 -0.84 10.61
CA LEU A 328 -10.19 -1.75 10.74
C LEU A 328 -9.84 -3.11 10.12
N PRO A 329 -10.54 -4.20 10.52
CA PRO A 329 -10.51 -5.44 9.73
C PRO A 329 -11.16 -5.19 8.35
N PRO A 330 -10.99 -6.13 7.38
CA PRO A 330 -11.67 -6.06 6.09
C PRO A 330 -13.20 -5.91 6.24
N PRO A 331 -13.90 -5.40 5.21
CA PRO A 331 -15.36 -5.33 5.22
C PRO A 331 -16.01 -6.69 5.51
N PRO A 332 -17.17 -6.72 6.19
CA PRO A 332 -17.83 -7.97 6.58
C PRO A 332 -18.02 -8.96 5.43
N GLU A 333 -18.35 -8.48 4.23
CA GLU A 333 -18.53 -9.31 3.04
C GLU A 333 -17.25 -10.02 2.60
N VAL A 334 -16.08 -9.40 2.82
CA VAL A 334 -14.76 -10.02 2.58
C VAL A 334 -14.51 -11.09 3.62
N ILE A 335 -14.78 -10.82 4.90
CA ILE A 335 -14.60 -11.78 5.99
C ILE A 335 -15.49 -13.01 5.77
N GLU A 336 -16.76 -12.82 5.45
CA GLU A 336 -17.70 -13.91 5.13
C GLU A 336 -17.26 -14.73 3.91
N HIS A 337 -16.59 -14.10 2.93
CA HIS A 337 -15.99 -14.81 1.81
C HIS A 337 -14.81 -15.69 2.26
N ASP A 338 -13.91 -15.13 3.07
CA ASP A 338 -12.74 -15.86 3.60
C ASP A 338 -13.17 -17.06 4.45
N GLU A 339 -14.16 -16.88 5.31
CA GLU A 339 -14.73 -17.95 6.14
C GLU A 339 -15.34 -19.06 5.27
N ARG A 340 -16.11 -18.71 4.23
CA ARG A 340 -16.66 -19.70 3.28
C ARG A 340 -15.56 -20.43 2.53
N LYS A 341 -14.50 -19.73 2.12
CA LYS A 341 -13.35 -20.33 1.44
C LYS A 341 -12.68 -21.36 2.34
N LEU A 342 -12.45 -21.03 3.62
CA LEU A 342 -11.91 -21.95 4.62
C LEU A 342 -12.82 -23.17 4.85
N MET A 343 -14.14 -22.98 4.94
CA MET A 343 -15.11 -24.08 5.12
C MET A 343 -15.26 -24.97 3.88
N SER A 344 -15.01 -24.43 2.69
CA SER A 344 -15.12 -25.15 1.42
C SER A 344 -13.88 -25.98 1.04
N GLN A 345 -12.76 -25.83 1.76
CA GLN A 345 -11.57 -26.61 1.50
C GLN A 345 -11.79 -28.08 1.89
N PRO A 346 -11.52 -29.04 0.98
CA PRO A 346 -11.68 -30.45 1.29
C PRO A 346 -10.75 -30.83 2.44
N MET A 347 -11.33 -31.41 3.50
CA MET A 347 -10.58 -32.02 4.59
C MET A 347 -9.51 -32.96 3.99
N PRO A 348 -8.26 -32.92 4.46
CA PRO A 348 -7.25 -33.87 4.00
C PRO A 348 -7.76 -35.30 4.24
N ALA A 349 -7.80 -36.10 3.17
CA ALA A 349 -8.34 -37.45 3.21
C ALA A 349 -7.57 -38.30 4.23
N PHE A 350 -8.24 -38.66 5.33
CA PHE A 350 -7.73 -39.67 6.25
C PHE A 350 -7.75 -41.04 5.54
N PRO A 351 -6.66 -41.85 5.56
CA PRO A 351 -6.68 -43.18 4.97
C PRO A 351 -7.66 -44.08 5.75
N SER A 352 -8.71 -44.55 5.08
CA SER A 352 -9.67 -45.49 5.64
C SER A 352 -9.04 -46.87 5.84
N MET A 353 -8.68 -47.21 7.09
CA MET A 353 -8.31 -48.56 7.48
C MET A 353 -9.56 -49.44 7.59
N THR A 354 -9.78 -50.29 6.60
CA THR A 354 -10.76 -51.38 6.65
C THR A 354 -10.35 -52.39 7.72
N TYR A 355 -11.06 -52.45 8.84
CA TYR A 355 -10.97 -53.58 9.77
C TYR A 355 -12.03 -54.62 9.42
N GLY A 356 -11.55 -55.81 9.09
CA GLY A 356 -12.35 -56.99 8.78
C GLY A 356 -13.24 -57.41 9.94
N ALA A 357 -14.36 -58.01 9.56
CA ALA A 357 -15.35 -58.60 10.44
C ALA A 357 -14.73 -59.64 11.39
N SER A 358 -15.08 -59.55 12.68
CA SER A 358 -15.23 -60.75 13.49
C SER A 358 -16.37 -60.59 14.50
N SER A 359 -17.13 -61.67 14.57
CA SER A 359 -18.40 -61.88 15.25
C SER A 359 -18.22 -62.06 16.76
N SER A 360 -19.02 -61.36 17.57
CA SER A 360 -19.60 -61.96 18.78
C SER A 360 -20.85 -61.19 19.26
N ARG A 361 -21.83 -61.98 19.66
CA ARG A 361 -23.24 -61.66 19.96
C ARG A 361 -23.40 -61.11 21.40
N PRO A 362 -24.38 -60.23 21.68
CA PRO A 362 -24.52 -59.58 22.99
C PRO A 362 -25.41 -60.37 23.97
N THR A 363 -25.20 -60.17 25.27
CA THR A 363 -26.17 -60.48 26.33
C THR A 363 -26.48 -59.22 27.16
N PRO A 364 -27.72 -59.06 27.68
CA PRO A 364 -28.20 -57.81 28.26
C PRO A 364 -28.23 -57.87 29.80
N PHE A 365 -27.76 -56.81 30.46
CA PHE A 365 -28.12 -56.55 31.85
C PHE A 365 -28.34 -55.06 32.11
N GLU A 366 -29.49 -54.78 32.71
CA GLU A 366 -30.00 -53.48 33.11
C GLU A 366 -29.19 -52.92 34.29
N THR A 367 -29.00 -51.59 34.33
CA THR A 367 -29.74 -50.65 35.19
C THR A 367 -28.87 -49.42 35.49
N THR A 368 -29.54 -48.27 35.61
CA THR A 368 -29.14 -46.99 36.21
C THR A 368 -28.37 -46.00 35.34
N SER A 369 -29.14 -45.04 34.80
CA SER A 369 -28.65 -43.71 34.42
C SER A 369 -28.08 -42.95 35.62
N PRO A 370 -27.03 -42.16 35.40
CA PRO A 370 -27.11 -40.74 35.72
C PRO A 370 -26.79 -39.86 34.50
N ALA A 371 -27.25 -38.61 34.57
CA ALA A 371 -27.23 -37.55 33.56
C ALA A 371 -25.94 -37.41 32.71
N PRO A 372 -26.04 -36.89 31.46
CA PRO A 372 -24.85 -36.68 30.62
C PRO A 372 -24.04 -35.50 31.17
N ARG A 373 -22.86 -35.80 31.72
CA ARG A 373 -21.80 -34.81 31.91
C ARG A 373 -21.09 -34.62 30.58
N ALA A 374 -20.98 -33.35 30.18
CA ALA A 374 -20.18 -32.90 29.05
C ALA A 374 -18.71 -33.32 29.23
N TYR A 375 -18.20 -34.15 28.31
CA TYR A 375 -16.78 -34.38 28.12
C TYR A 375 -16.31 -33.55 26.92
N THR A 376 -16.03 -32.29 27.17
CA THR A 376 -15.33 -31.40 26.24
C THR A 376 -13.81 -31.61 26.37
N THR A 377 -13.17 -31.97 25.25
CA THR A 377 -11.85 -31.45 24.80
C THR A 377 -10.67 -31.43 25.79
N ALA A 378 -10.35 -32.54 26.45
CA ALA A 378 -9.09 -32.67 27.21
C ALA A 378 -8.04 -33.58 26.53
N THR A 379 -8.45 -34.48 25.63
CA THR A 379 -7.56 -35.45 24.97
C THR A 379 -6.81 -34.89 23.78
N GLU A 380 -7.22 -33.76 23.21
CA GLU A 380 -6.52 -33.13 22.06
C GLU A 380 -5.30 -32.30 22.45
N GLN A 381 -5.14 -31.94 23.72
CA GLN A 381 -4.03 -31.10 24.21
C GLN A 381 -2.84 -31.90 24.78
N ALA A 382 -2.98 -33.21 24.99
CA ALA A 382 -1.93 -34.05 25.54
C ALA A 382 -0.97 -34.58 24.45
N CYS A 383 0.31 -34.69 24.79
CA CYS A 383 1.37 -35.21 23.94
C CYS A 383 1.02 -36.62 23.45
N PRO A 384 1.10 -36.92 22.14
CA PRO A 384 0.74 -38.23 21.61
C PRO A 384 1.69 -39.37 22.03
N VAL A 385 2.84 -39.03 22.63
CA VAL A 385 3.86 -40.01 23.05
C VAL A 385 3.65 -40.43 24.52
N CYS A 386 3.52 -39.47 25.44
CA CYS A 386 3.33 -39.78 26.86
C CYS A 386 1.87 -39.70 27.33
N LEU A 387 0.97 -39.18 26.49
CA LEU A 387 -0.46 -38.96 26.75
C LEU A 387 -0.76 -38.15 28.03
N THR A 388 0.25 -37.46 28.57
CA THR A 388 0.20 -36.83 29.90
C THR A 388 0.57 -35.35 29.82
N ASN A 389 1.70 -35.02 29.18
CA ASN A 389 2.23 -33.66 29.16
C ASN A 389 1.58 -32.82 28.04
N PRO A 390 1.45 -31.50 28.21
CA PRO A 390 0.95 -30.62 27.16
C PRO A 390 1.89 -30.57 25.96
N LYS A 391 1.34 -30.25 24.79
CA LYS A 391 2.08 -30.07 23.53
C LYS A 391 2.81 -28.72 23.50
N ASP A 392 4.09 -28.69 23.83
CA ASP A 392 4.94 -27.48 23.84
C ASP A 392 6.14 -27.55 22.87
N MET A 393 6.13 -28.50 21.92
CA MET A 393 7.16 -28.65 20.89
C MET A 393 6.56 -29.01 19.53
N ALA A 394 6.81 -28.19 18.51
CA ALA A 394 6.44 -28.43 17.12
C ALA A 394 7.63 -28.92 16.30
N PHE A 395 7.37 -29.84 15.36
CA PHE A 395 8.35 -30.26 14.36
C PHE A 395 8.17 -29.50 13.04
N GLY A 396 9.17 -29.51 12.17
CA GLY A 396 9.10 -28.88 10.83
C GLY A 396 7.96 -29.42 9.93
N CYS A 397 7.35 -30.54 10.28
CA CYS A 397 6.16 -31.08 9.62
C CYS A 397 4.82 -30.59 10.22
N GLY A 398 4.84 -29.67 11.19
CA GLY A 398 3.65 -29.10 11.84
C GLY A 398 3.09 -29.93 13.01
N HIS A 399 3.55 -31.15 13.24
CA HIS A 399 3.07 -31.99 14.33
C HIS A 399 3.71 -31.65 15.68
N LEU A 400 2.96 -31.90 16.75
CA LEU A 400 3.25 -31.43 18.09
C LEU A 400 3.48 -32.59 19.08
N THR A 401 4.43 -32.39 19.99
CA THR A 401 4.70 -33.27 21.15
C THR A 401 5.02 -32.41 22.38
N CYS A 402 5.11 -33.02 23.57
CA CYS A 402 5.78 -32.35 24.68
C CYS A 402 7.29 -32.36 24.46
N ARG A 403 7.99 -31.39 25.04
CA ARG A 403 9.44 -31.25 24.98
C ARG A 403 10.17 -32.51 25.42
N ASP A 404 9.75 -33.12 26.53
CA ASP A 404 10.43 -34.30 27.09
C ASP A 404 10.42 -35.48 26.11
N CYS A 405 9.31 -35.65 25.38
CA CYS A 405 9.20 -36.68 24.35
C CYS A 405 9.86 -36.27 23.03
N GLY A 406 9.76 -34.99 22.63
CA GLY A 406 10.18 -34.52 21.32
C GLY A 406 11.69 -34.40 21.10
N VAL A 407 12.48 -34.25 22.18
CA VAL A 407 13.94 -34.07 22.09
C VAL A 407 14.64 -35.30 21.51
N ASN A 408 14.19 -36.51 21.87
CA ASN A 408 14.86 -37.76 21.51
C ASN A 408 14.27 -38.46 20.27
N LEU A 409 13.28 -37.86 19.61
CA LEU A 409 12.66 -38.44 18.42
C LEU A 409 13.47 -38.07 17.17
N SER A 410 13.89 -39.09 16.40
CA SER A 410 14.52 -38.91 15.09
C SER A 410 13.49 -38.78 13.95
N THR A 411 12.29 -39.33 14.15
CA THR A 411 11.17 -39.30 13.21
C THR A 411 9.89 -38.89 13.91
N CYS A 412 9.02 -38.16 13.21
CA CYS A 412 7.76 -37.70 13.76
C CYS A 412 6.84 -38.90 14.07
N PRO A 413 6.27 -39.02 15.28
CA PRO A 413 5.42 -40.15 15.64
C PRO A 413 4.07 -40.12 14.90
N MET A 414 3.68 -38.96 14.35
CA MET A 414 2.41 -38.76 13.64
C MET A 414 2.54 -39.04 12.14
N CYS A 415 3.57 -38.50 11.48
CA CYS A 415 3.72 -38.59 10.02
C CYS A 415 4.98 -39.34 9.55
N ARG A 416 5.82 -39.83 10.47
CA ARG A 416 7.07 -40.57 10.23
C ARG A 416 8.14 -39.82 9.42
N THR A 417 7.94 -38.54 9.10
CA THR A 417 8.95 -37.68 8.48
C THR A 417 10.16 -37.49 9.42
N PRO A 418 11.40 -37.50 8.90
CA PRO A 418 12.59 -37.18 9.69
C PRO A 418 12.48 -35.79 10.33
N ILE A 419 12.82 -35.67 11.62
CA ILE A 419 12.72 -34.41 12.35
C ILE A 419 14.01 -33.61 12.17
N VAL A 420 13.96 -32.64 11.25
CA VAL A 420 15.07 -31.69 11.00
C VAL A 420 14.95 -30.44 11.89
N THR A 421 13.73 -29.94 12.10
CA THR A 421 13.45 -28.71 12.85
C THR A 421 12.61 -29.00 14.08
N ARG A 422 12.96 -28.40 15.23
CA ARG A 422 12.22 -28.45 16.50
C ARG A 422 12.00 -27.03 17.01
N ILE A 423 10.76 -26.63 17.17
CA ILE A 423 10.36 -25.30 17.63
C ILE A 423 9.69 -25.45 18.99
N ARG A 424 10.14 -24.71 20.00
CA ARG A 424 9.50 -24.69 21.31
C ARG A 424 8.36 -23.69 21.29
N LEU A 425 7.18 -24.14 21.71
CA LEU A 425 6.02 -23.28 21.87
C LEU A 425 5.95 -22.82 23.32
N TYR A 426 5.76 -21.52 23.51
CA TYR A 426 5.49 -20.94 24.82
C TYR A 426 4.01 -20.60 24.84
N SER A 427 3.26 -21.30 25.69
CA SER A 427 1.85 -20.97 25.93
C SER A 427 1.78 -19.59 26.59
N SER A 428 0.98 -18.67 26.03
CA SER A 428 0.56 -17.44 26.71
C SER A 428 -0.39 -17.73 27.86
#